data_AF-A0A417JRV2-F1
#
_entry.id   AF-A0A417JRV2-F1
#
_cell.length_a   1.000
_cell.length_b   1.000
_cell.length_c   1.000
_cell.angle_alpha   90.00
_cell.angle_beta   90.00
_cell.angle_gamma   90.00
#
_symmetry.space_group_name_H-M   'P 1'
#
loop_
_entity.id
_entity.type
_entity.pdbx_description
1 polymer ?
#
loop_
_entity_poly.entity_id
_entity_poly.type
_entity_poly.pdbx_seq_one_letter_code
_entity_poly.pdbx_strand_id
1 'polypeptide(L)'
;MLSRDDMISVESYGWHKGFYNDNNFSDSLRRISYGDFFEYPDDPEFPYDSAHELLRGSCHHFALSLNKVLGYSAYIIEGNNKRSFHAFCQIYKNNQCFYVDARGITSSFDEFMLVASEFVNDEYTIRAIESEDIEEWKNASNYHNEALVFAEAVIGKFKECYVLSNKIPNKIIY
;
A
#
# COMPACT_ATOMS: atom_id res chain seq x y z
N MET A 1 -5.54 21.41 -4.78
CA MET A 1 -5.24 20.00 -4.49
C MET A 1 -3.74 19.85 -4.59
N LEU A 2 -3.10 19.30 -3.57
CA LEU A 2 -1.66 19.06 -3.59
C LEU A 2 -1.36 17.96 -4.62
N SER A 3 -0.23 18.02 -5.32
CA SER A 3 0.11 16.98 -6.28
C SER A 3 0.40 15.67 -5.53
N ARG A 4 -0.06 14.54 -6.05
CA ARG A 4 0.26 13.22 -5.48
C ARG A 4 1.74 12.85 -5.66
N ASP A 5 2.46 13.52 -6.56
CA ASP A 5 3.91 13.35 -6.72
C ASP A 5 4.73 14.13 -5.67
N ASP A 6 4.15 15.17 -5.08
CA ASP A 6 4.85 16.03 -4.13
C ASP A 6 5.06 15.31 -2.80
N MET A 7 6.30 15.34 -2.32
CA MET A 7 6.65 14.87 -0.98
C MET A 7 6.44 16.02 0.02
N ILE A 8 5.46 15.86 0.92
CA ILE A 8 4.98 16.92 1.82
C ILE A 8 5.35 16.56 3.25
N SER A 9 5.77 17.55 4.04
CA SER A 9 6.13 17.31 5.44
C SER A 9 4.88 17.18 6.31
N VAL A 10 4.91 16.21 7.22
CA VAL A 10 3.89 15.93 8.22
C VAL A 10 4.52 16.07 9.60
N GLU A 11 3.89 16.82 10.50
CA GLU A 11 4.30 16.95 11.91
C GLU A 11 5.80 17.26 12.11
N SER A 12 6.35 18.17 11.31
CA SER A 12 7.73 18.71 11.38
C SER A 12 8.89 17.75 11.06
N TYR A 13 8.67 16.43 11.01
CA TYR A 13 9.72 15.42 10.78
C TYR A 13 9.32 14.25 9.88
N GLY A 14 8.01 14.04 9.67
CA GLY A 14 7.48 13.07 8.72
C GLY A 14 7.39 13.63 7.31
N TRP A 15 7.30 12.74 6.32
CA TRP A 15 7.09 13.06 4.92
C TRP A 15 6.10 12.06 4.33
N HIS A 16 5.15 12.53 3.53
CA HIS A 16 4.28 11.64 2.77
C HIS A 16 4.09 12.11 1.32
N LYS A 17 3.59 11.21 0.47
CA LYS A 17 3.11 11.51 -0.88
C LYS A 17 2.12 10.46 -1.35
N GLY A 18 1.52 10.69 -2.51
CA GLY A 18 0.50 9.81 -3.07
C GLY A 18 -0.90 10.24 -2.64
N PHE A 19 -1.78 9.28 -2.43
CA PHE A 19 -3.14 9.50 -1.94
C PHE A 19 -3.19 10.07 -0.51
N TYR A 20 -2.09 10.02 0.24
CA TYR A 20 -1.94 10.78 1.49
C TYR A 20 -2.16 12.30 1.29
N ASN A 21 -1.85 12.83 0.10
CA ASN A 21 -2.03 14.25 -0.23
C ASN A 21 -3.49 14.60 -0.61
N ASP A 22 -4.36 13.59 -0.72
CA ASP A 22 -5.77 13.81 -1.00
C ASP A 22 -6.55 14.08 0.30
N ASN A 23 -7.58 14.93 0.23
CA ASN A 23 -8.44 15.22 1.38
C ASN A 23 -9.10 13.96 1.98
N ASN A 24 -9.38 12.96 1.15
CA ASN A 24 -9.90 11.66 1.57
C ASN A 24 -9.36 10.57 0.65
N PHE A 25 -8.26 9.92 1.07
CA PHE A 25 -7.65 8.82 0.31
C PHE A 25 -8.65 7.67 0.05
N SER A 26 -9.58 7.41 0.97
CA SER A 26 -10.53 6.31 0.84
C SER A 26 -11.48 6.53 -0.33
N ASP A 27 -11.97 7.76 -0.51
CA ASP A 27 -12.84 8.10 -1.64
C ASP A 27 -12.05 8.10 -2.95
N SER A 28 -10.80 8.57 -2.92
CA SER A 28 -9.93 8.55 -4.10
C SER A 28 -9.62 7.13 -4.58
N LEU A 29 -9.31 6.20 -3.67
CA LEU A 29 -9.06 4.80 -4.00
C LEU A 29 -10.32 4.10 -4.53
N ARG A 30 -11.50 4.41 -3.98
CA ARG A 30 -12.79 3.87 -4.47
C ARG A 30 -13.15 4.32 -5.89
N ARG A 31 -12.62 5.47 -6.33
CA ARG A 31 -12.84 5.98 -7.70
C ARG A 31 -11.92 5.33 -8.74
N ILE A 32 -10.94 4.54 -8.31
CA ILE A 32 -10.06 3.80 -9.21
C ILE A 32 -10.68 2.43 -9.36
N SER A 33 -11.55 2.27 -10.36
CA SER A 33 -12.33 1.05 -10.55
C SER A 33 -11.51 -0.01 -11.29
N TYR A 34 -11.82 -1.28 -11.05
CA TYR A 34 -11.23 -2.38 -11.83
C TYR A 34 -11.51 -2.22 -13.34
N GLY A 35 -12.74 -1.77 -13.66
CA GLY A 35 -13.18 -1.43 -15.01
C GLY A 35 -12.35 -0.36 -15.74
N ASP A 36 -11.55 0.44 -15.03
CA ASP A 36 -10.65 1.42 -15.65
C ASP A 36 -9.45 0.76 -16.36
N PHE A 37 -9.20 -0.53 -16.09
CA PHE A 37 -8.02 -1.26 -16.54
C PHE A 37 -8.37 -2.56 -17.28
N PHE A 38 -9.44 -3.22 -16.86
CA PHE A 38 -9.82 -4.55 -17.36
C PHE A 38 -11.33 -4.65 -17.53
N GLU A 39 -11.77 -5.62 -18.32
CA GLU A 39 -13.19 -6.01 -18.38
C GLU A 39 -13.53 -6.85 -17.14
N TYR A 40 -14.67 -6.58 -16.51
CA TYR A 40 -15.14 -7.39 -15.39
C TYR A 40 -15.39 -8.83 -15.85
N PRO A 41 -14.98 -9.85 -15.08
CA PRO A 41 -15.36 -11.22 -15.36
C PRO A 41 -16.86 -11.39 -15.19
N ASP A 42 -17.45 -12.34 -15.93
CA ASP A 42 -18.84 -12.77 -15.74
C ASP A 42 -18.92 -13.67 -14.50
N ASP A 43 -18.65 -13.09 -13.35
CA ASP A 43 -18.58 -13.75 -12.06
C ASP A 43 -19.16 -12.84 -10.96
N PRO A 44 -20.33 -13.17 -10.40
CA PRO A 44 -20.97 -12.35 -9.37
C PRO A 44 -20.22 -12.37 -8.03
N GLU A 45 -19.27 -13.29 -7.82
CA GLU A 45 -18.45 -13.37 -6.60
C GLU A 45 -17.12 -12.60 -6.74
N PHE A 46 -16.88 -11.93 -7.87
CA PHE A 46 -15.65 -11.19 -8.10
C PHE A 46 -15.45 -10.07 -7.06
N PRO A 47 -14.37 -10.09 -6.26
CA PRO A 47 -14.26 -9.25 -5.07
C PRO A 47 -13.65 -7.86 -5.33
N TYR A 48 -13.18 -7.57 -6.55
CA TYR A 48 -12.39 -6.37 -6.83
C TYR A 48 -13.16 -5.33 -7.61
N ASP A 49 -13.82 -4.42 -6.90
CA ASP A 49 -14.49 -3.28 -7.54
C ASP A 49 -13.53 -2.10 -7.74
N SER A 50 -12.61 -1.87 -6.81
CA SER A 50 -11.75 -0.70 -6.81
C SER A 50 -10.41 -0.90 -6.12
N ALA A 51 -9.48 0.05 -6.30
CA ALA A 51 -8.18 0.05 -5.62
C ALA A 51 -8.31 0.18 -4.09
N HIS A 52 -9.49 0.50 -3.56
CA HIS A 52 -9.75 0.48 -2.12
C HIS A 52 -9.58 -0.92 -1.51
N GLU A 53 -9.95 -1.97 -2.24
CA GLU A 53 -9.82 -3.35 -1.77
C GLU A 53 -8.35 -3.81 -1.76
N LEU A 54 -7.51 -3.20 -2.59
CA LEU A 54 -6.06 -3.41 -2.55
C LEU A 54 -5.42 -2.80 -1.28
N LEU A 55 -6.10 -1.87 -0.61
CA LEU A 55 -5.70 -1.39 0.72
C LEU A 55 -6.32 -2.25 1.83
N ARG A 56 -7.59 -2.60 1.70
CA ARG A 56 -8.38 -3.32 2.71
C ARG A 56 -8.87 -4.65 2.16
N GLY A 57 -8.13 -5.73 2.44
CA GLY A 57 -8.50 -7.10 2.05
C GLY A 57 -7.52 -7.75 1.09
N SER A 58 -6.86 -6.97 0.22
CA SER A 58 -5.83 -7.45 -0.73
C SER A 58 -4.50 -6.71 -0.63
N CYS A 59 -4.18 -6.19 0.56
CA CYS A 59 -2.92 -5.49 0.84
C CYS A 59 -1.67 -6.35 0.53
N HIS A 60 -1.74 -7.67 0.72
CA HIS A 60 -0.64 -8.57 0.38
C HIS A 60 -0.38 -8.64 -1.13
N HIS A 61 -1.43 -8.71 -1.97
CA HIS A 61 -1.27 -8.61 -3.41
C HIS A 61 -0.62 -7.29 -3.81
N PHE A 62 -1.04 -6.18 -3.20
CA PHE A 62 -0.45 -4.88 -3.48
C PHE A 62 1.03 -4.80 -3.08
N ALA A 63 1.40 -5.30 -1.90
CA ALA A 63 2.78 -5.33 -1.43
C ALA A 63 3.68 -6.22 -2.30
N LEU A 64 3.19 -7.40 -2.72
CA LEU A 64 3.92 -8.28 -3.65
C LEU A 64 4.10 -7.61 -5.02
N SER A 65 3.09 -6.90 -5.53
CA SER A 65 3.21 -6.16 -6.78
C SER A 65 4.17 -4.96 -6.66
N LEU A 66 4.22 -4.25 -5.54
CA LEU A 66 5.23 -3.22 -5.28
C LEU A 66 6.65 -3.81 -5.25
N ASN A 67 6.83 -4.96 -4.60
CA ASN A 67 8.10 -5.68 -4.59
C ASN A 67 8.55 -6.05 -6.02
N LYS A 68 7.64 -6.61 -6.81
CA LYS A 68 7.92 -7.00 -8.20
C LYS A 68 8.23 -5.79 -9.10
N VAL A 69 7.45 -4.71 -9.01
CA VAL A 69 7.55 -3.56 -9.92
C VAL A 69 8.66 -2.60 -9.54
N LEU A 70 8.90 -2.38 -8.24
CA LEU A 70 9.82 -1.35 -7.73
C LEU A 70 10.97 -1.91 -6.88
N GLY A 71 10.98 -3.21 -6.56
CA GLY A 71 12.03 -3.85 -5.79
C GLY A 71 11.99 -3.55 -4.29
N TYR A 72 10.86 -3.07 -3.76
CA TYR A 72 10.75 -2.74 -2.34
C TYR A 72 10.54 -3.98 -1.48
N SER A 73 11.23 -4.07 -0.34
CA SER A 73 11.09 -5.19 0.58
C SER A 73 9.69 -5.21 1.18
N ALA A 74 9.01 -6.35 1.10
CA ALA A 74 7.64 -6.50 1.57
C ALA A 74 7.60 -7.11 2.99
N TYR A 75 6.67 -6.60 3.80
CA TYR A 75 6.53 -6.90 5.22
C TYR A 75 5.05 -7.12 5.58
N ILE A 76 4.86 -7.80 6.69
CA ILE A 76 3.57 -7.99 7.36
C ILE A 76 3.66 -7.31 8.72
N ILE A 77 2.65 -6.52 9.06
CA ILE A 77 2.32 -6.17 10.44
C ILE A 77 1.12 -7.02 10.85
N GLU A 78 1.28 -7.80 11.91
CA GLU A 78 0.26 -8.73 12.40
C GLU A 78 0.16 -8.67 13.93
N GLY A 79 -1.06 -8.81 14.45
CA GLY A 79 -1.29 -8.93 15.88
C GLY A 79 -0.83 -10.29 16.41
N ASN A 80 -0.53 -10.37 17.72
CA ASN A 80 -0.07 -11.63 18.35
C ASN A 80 -1.04 -12.82 18.15
N ASN A 81 -2.33 -12.56 17.92
CA ASN A 81 -3.34 -13.59 17.66
C ASN A 81 -3.34 -14.14 16.22
N LYS A 82 -2.56 -13.53 15.30
CA LYS A 82 -2.44 -13.87 13.88
C LYS A 82 -3.75 -13.99 13.10
N ARG A 83 -4.82 -13.32 13.56
CA ARG A 83 -6.15 -13.38 12.92
C ARG A 83 -6.28 -12.43 11.74
N SER A 84 -5.51 -11.34 11.75
CA SER A 84 -5.56 -10.28 10.76
C SER A 84 -4.21 -9.59 10.69
N PHE A 85 -3.93 -9.05 9.51
CA PHE A 85 -2.65 -8.41 9.22
C PHE A 85 -2.84 -7.29 8.20
N HIS A 86 -1.84 -6.42 8.11
CA HIS A 86 -1.67 -5.52 6.98
C HIS A 86 -0.32 -5.80 6.32
N ALA A 87 -0.30 -5.90 5.00
CA ALA A 87 0.92 -6.10 4.24
C ALA A 87 1.29 -4.82 3.50
N PHE A 88 2.59 -4.51 3.49
CA PHE A 88 3.13 -3.25 2.99
C PHE A 88 4.57 -3.45 2.53
N CYS A 89 5.14 -2.44 1.87
CA CYS A 89 6.56 -2.40 1.56
C CYS A 89 7.29 -1.37 2.42
N GLN A 90 8.57 -1.61 2.69
CA GLN A 90 9.43 -0.67 3.40
C GLN A 90 10.63 -0.29 2.53
N ILE A 91 10.99 0.99 2.59
CA ILE A 91 12.21 1.54 1.99
C ILE A 91 13.06 2.13 3.12
N TYR A 92 14.34 1.80 3.16
CA TYR A 92 15.30 2.45 4.05
C TYR A 92 16.21 3.37 3.24
N LYS A 93 16.12 4.69 3.49
CA LYS A 93 16.90 5.71 2.76
C LYS A 93 17.23 6.86 3.69
N ASN A 94 18.48 7.37 3.63
CA ASN A 94 18.94 8.49 4.44
C ASN A 94 18.68 8.33 5.95
N ASN A 95 18.91 7.13 6.49
CA ASN A 95 18.62 6.76 7.89
C ASN A 95 17.15 6.91 8.31
N GLN A 96 16.22 6.87 7.35
CA GLN A 96 14.79 6.96 7.59
C GLN A 96 14.07 5.79 6.92
N CYS A 97 13.09 5.24 7.64
CA CYS A 97 12.16 4.24 7.13
C CYS A 97 10.99 4.93 6.45
N PHE A 98 10.61 4.44 5.28
CA PHE A 98 9.39 4.80 4.58
C PHE A 98 8.52 3.56 4.43
N TYR A 99 7.24 3.71 4.73
CA TYR A 99 6.19 2.71 4.62
C TYR A 99 5.40 2.99 3.35
N VAL A 100 5.16 1.94 2.57
CA VAL A 100 4.51 2.02 1.26
C VAL A 100 3.36 1.02 1.21
N ASP A 101 2.15 1.53 1.01
CA ASP A 101 0.96 0.72 0.71
C ASP A 101 0.15 1.40 -0.40
N ALA A 102 -1.09 0.96 -0.64
CA ALA A 102 -1.95 1.51 -1.70
C ALA A 102 -2.21 3.02 -1.57
N ARG A 103 -1.93 3.64 -0.41
CA ARG A 103 -2.05 5.10 -0.24
C ARG A 103 -0.85 5.86 -0.81
N GLY A 104 0.29 5.22 -1.02
CA GLY A 104 1.54 5.88 -1.42
C GLY A 104 2.63 5.67 -0.38
N ILE A 105 3.48 6.69 -0.18
CA ILE A 105 4.64 6.61 0.71
C ILE A 105 4.42 7.53 1.90
N THR A 106 4.69 7.05 3.11
CA THR A 106 4.85 7.89 4.31
C THR A 106 6.08 7.47 5.11
N SER A 107 6.76 8.43 5.74
CA SER A 107 7.77 8.16 6.77
C SER A 107 7.22 8.29 8.19
N SER A 108 5.95 8.70 8.32
CA SER A 108 5.26 8.73 9.61
C SER A 108 4.68 7.35 9.89
N PHE A 109 5.18 6.71 10.94
CA PHE A 109 4.63 5.43 11.37
C PHE A 109 3.19 5.60 11.87
N ASP A 110 2.86 6.73 12.50
CA ASP A 110 1.50 7.00 13.00
C ASP A 110 0.49 7.13 11.85
N GLU A 111 0.84 7.83 10.76
CA GLU A 111 0.00 7.89 9.56
C GLU A 111 -0.18 6.52 8.89
N PHE A 112 0.88 5.72 8.86
CA PHE A 112 0.81 4.35 8.39
C PHE A 112 -0.19 3.53 9.24
N MET A 113 -0.09 3.64 10.57
CA MET A 113 -0.94 2.94 11.53
C MET A 113 -2.41 3.35 11.50
N LEU A 114 -2.77 4.51 10.95
CA LEU A 114 -4.19 4.90 10.78
C LEU A 114 -5.04 3.85 10.04
N VAL A 115 -4.44 3.11 9.10
CA VAL A 115 -5.12 2.00 8.40
C VAL A 115 -4.70 0.65 8.95
N ALA A 116 -3.41 0.45 9.25
CA ALA A 116 -2.95 -0.84 9.76
C ALA A 116 -3.63 -1.24 11.08
N SER A 117 -3.98 -0.27 11.93
CA SER A 117 -4.67 -0.51 13.20
C SER A 117 -6.12 -1.00 13.05
N GLU A 118 -6.73 -0.88 11.86
CA GLU A 118 -8.03 -1.51 11.57
C GLU A 118 -7.92 -3.04 11.56
N PHE A 119 -6.73 -3.57 11.28
CA PHE A 119 -6.41 -5.00 11.24
C PHE A 119 -5.60 -5.45 12.45
N VAL A 120 -4.93 -4.54 13.14
CA VAL A 120 -3.98 -4.86 14.21
C VAL A 120 -4.17 -3.89 15.38
N ASN A 121 -5.00 -4.30 16.34
CA ASN A 121 -5.47 -3.46 17.44
C ASN A 121 -4.82 -3.74 18.81
N ASP A 122 -3.97 -4.77 18.89
CA ASP A 122 -3.25 -5.19 20.09
C ASP A 122 -1.71 -5.05 19.89
N GLU A 123 -0.92 -5.64 20.78
CA GLU A 123 0.51 -5.86 20.54
C GLU A 123 0.75 -6.57 19.20
N TYR A 124 1.70 -6.04 18.44
CA TYR A 124 1.98 -6.45 17.07
C TYR A 124 3.45 -6.74 16.84
N THR A 125 3.69 -7.53 15.81
CA THR A 125 5.03 -7.77 15.28
C THR A 125 5.08 -7.33 13.83
N ILE A 126 6.26 -6.88 13.39
CA ILE A 126 6.55 -6.59 11.99
C ILE A 126 7.63 -7.57 11.53
N ARG A 127 7.34 -8.33 10.47
CA ARG A 127 8.26 -9.32 9.90
C ARG A 127 8.25 -9.26 8.38
N ALA A 128 9.31 -9.76 7.75
CA ALA A 128 9.33 -9.91 6.30
C ALA A 128 8.25 -10.93 5.84
N ILE A 129 7.76 -10.75 4.62
CA ILE A 129 6.98 -11.78 3.93
C ILE A 129 7.93 -12.91 3.52
N GLU A 130 7.59 -14.14 3.88
CA GLU A 130 8.33 -15.33 3.52
C GLU A 130 7.62 -16.11 2.40
N SER A 131 8.31 -17.09 1.80
CA SER A 131 7.74 -17.93 0.73
C SER A 131 6.47 -18.65 1.14
N GLU A 132 6.41 -19.09 2.40
CA GLU A 132 5.29 -19.84 2.97
C GLU A 132 4.02 -18.98 3.03
N ASP A 133 4.15 -17.68 3.36
CA ASP A 133 3.01 -16.75 3.35
C ASP A 133 2.43 -16.63 1.92
N ILE A 134 3.32 -16.54 0.92
CA ILE A 134 2.93 -16.39 -0.49
C ILE A 134 2.20 -17.64 -0.99
N GLU A 135 2.72 -18.83 -0.65
CA GLU A 135 2.07 -20.09 -1.02
C GLU A 135 0.72 -20.28 -0.31
N GLU A 136 0.59 -19.84 0.96
CA GLU A 136 -0.70 -19.84 1.66
C GLU A 136 -1.72 -18.94 0.94
N TRP A 137 -1.35 -17.70 0.60
CA TRP A 137 -2.26 -16.75 -0.06
C TRP A 137 -2.68 -17.19 -1.46
N LYS A 138 -1.76 -17.80 -2.23
CA LYS A 138 -2.08 -18.39 -3.54
C LYS A 138 -3.18 -19.44 -3.45
N ASN A 139 -3.16 -20.24 -2.39
CA ASN A 139 -4.13 -21.33 -2.19
C ASN A 139 -5.45 -20.85 -1.55
N ALA A 140 -5.44 -19.66 -0.94
CA ALA A 140 -6.60 -19.11 -0.23
C ALA A 140 -7.57 -18.30 -1.13
N SER A 141 -7.16 -17.88 -2.32
CA SER A 141 -7.97 -17.04 -3.21
C SER A 141 -7.99 -17.54 -4.65
N ASN A 142 -9.21 -17.71 -5.19
CA ASN A 142 -9.42 -18.03 -6.60
C ASN A 142 -9.02 -16.88 -7.55
N TYR A 143 -8.86 -15.66 -7.02
CA TYR A 143 -8.55 -14.46 -7.81
C TYR A 143 -7.15 -13.90 -7.47
N HIS A 144 -6.24 -14.73 -6.98
CA HIS A 144 -4.89 -14.32 -6.61
C HIS A 144 -4.15 -13.62 -7.77
N ASN A 145 -4.21 -14.21 -8.96
CA ASN A 145 -3.52 -13.66 -10.14
C ASN A 145 -4.16 -12.35 -10.60
N GLU A 146 -5.49 -12.28 -10.61
CA GLU A 146 -6.26 -11.09 -10.98
C GLU A 146 -5.94 -9.92 -10.02
N ALA A 147 -5.82 -10.20 -8.72
CA ALA A 147 -5.46 -9.20 -7.72
C ALA A 147 -4.04 -8.64 -7.94
N LEU A 148 -3.08 -9.52 -8.24
CA LEU A 148 -1.70 -9.11 -8.54
C LEU A 148 -1.65 -8.23 -9.79
N VAL A 149 -2.31 -8.64 -10.88
CA VAL A 149 -2.37 -7.89 -12.13
C VAL A 149 -3.08 -6.55 -11.94
N PHE A 150 -4.15 -6.51 -11.15
CA PHE A 150 -4.84 -5.26 -10.82
C PHE A 150 -3.95 -4.32 -10.01
N ALA A 151 -3.28 -4.83 -8.97
CA ALA A 151 -2.32 -4.06 -8.21
C ALA A 151 -1.18 -3.50 -9.08
N GLU A 152 -0.60 -4.33 -9.97
CA GLU A 152 0.43 -3.89 -10.92
C GLU A 152 -0.07 -2.77 -11.84
N ALA A 153 -1.30 -2.86 -12.33
CA ALA A 153 -1.90 -1.83 -13.18
C ALA A 153 -2.14 -0.51 -12.42
N VAL A 154 -2.63 -0.57 -11.18
CA VAL A 154 -2.78 0.60 -10.30
C VAL A 154 -1.42 1.23 -10.00
N ILE A 155 -0.41 0.43 -9.63
CA ILE A 155 0.96 0.91 -9.40
C ILE A 155 1.53 1.53 -10.68
N GLY A 156 1.29 0.94 -11.85
CA GLY A 156 1.75 1.45 -13.13
C GLY A 156 1.13 2.80 -13.49
N LYS A 157 -0.20 2.94 -13.31
CA LYS A 157 -0.94 4.17 -13.62
C LYS A 157 -0.63 5.32 -12.67
N PHE A 158 -0.40 5.03 -11.39
CA PHE A 158 -0.11 6.01 -10.34
C PHE A 158 1.33 5.88 -9.84
N LYS A 159 2.27 5.56 -10.73
CA LYS A 159 3.67 5.26 -10.39
C LYS A 159 4.33 6.37 -9.61
N GLU A 160 3.98 7.61 -9.90
CA GLU A 160 4.45 8.80 -9.19
C GLU A 160 4.12 8.74 -7.70
N CYS A 161 3.02 8.10 -7.29
CA CYS A 161 2.65 7.96 -5.87
C CYS A 161 3.60 7.04 -5.10
N TYR A 162 4.28 6.12 -5.79
CA TYR A 162 5.04 5.02 -5.18
C TYR A 162 6.55 5.11 -5.40
N VAL A 163 7.03 6.00 -6.26
CA VAL A 163 8.47 6.19 -6.48
C VAL A 163 9.02 7.23 -5.51
N LEU A 164 9.93 6.78 -4.62
CA LEU A 164 10.68 7.67 -3.74
C LEU A 164 11.77 8.41 -4.52
N SER A 165 11.58 9.71 -4.74
CA SER A 165 12.55 10.54 -5.46
C SER A 165 13.89 10.65 -4.71
N ASN A 166 14.97 11.01 -5.42
CA ASN A 166 16.27 11.31 -4.80
C ASN A 166 16.33 12.67 -4.11
N LYS A 167 15.30 13.51 -4.29
CA LYS A 167 15.18 14.82 -3.68
C LYS A 167 14.09 14.76 -2.62
N ILE A 168 14.40 14.17 -1.47
CA ILE A 168 13.62 14.50 -0.27
C ILE A 168 13.94 15.97 0.00
N PRO A 169 12.95 16.89 -0.01
CA PRO A 169 13.24 18.30 0.19
C PRO A 169 14.01 18.47 1.49
N ASN A 170 15.17 19.12 1.43
CA ASN A 170 15.83 19.59 2.64
C ASN A 170 14.85 20.57 3.30
N LYS A 171 14.18 20.10 4.35
CA LYS A 171 13.42 20.83 5.38
C LYS A 171 13.14 22.30 5.00
N ILE A 172 11.93 22.61 4.51
CA ILE A 172 11.46 24.00 4.55
C ILE A 172 10.99 24.23 5.98
N ILE A 173 11.87 24.86 6.77
CA ILE A 173 11.54 25.37 8.10
C ILE A 173 10.69 26.62 7.86
N TYR A 174 9.41 26.59 8.22
CA TYR A 174 8.61 27.81 8.44
C TYR A 174 8.64 28.15 9.92
#